data_AF-A0A6I1LAR9-F1
#
_entry.id   AF-A0A6I1LAR9-F1
#
_cell.length_a   1.000
_cell.length_b   1.000
_cell.length_c   1.000
_cell.angle_alpha   90.00
_cell.angle_beta   90.00
_cell.angle_gamma   90.00
#
_symmetry.space_group_name_H-M   'P 1'
#
loop_
_entity.id
_entity.type
_entity.pdbx_description
1 polymer ?
#
loop_
_entity_poly.entity_id
_entity_poly.type
_entity_poly.pdbx_seq_one_letter_code
_entity_poly.pdbx_strand_id
1 'polypeptide(L)'
;MKLILAEPFKSLWAGRDAFAEVEKLQGQVFRELAARRTLRTEVDGRFYFVKIHRGIGWGEILKNLITAKLPVLGAGQEWQAVQRLRALDVPTMTGVAFGEKGRNPADQHSFIVTEELAPIISLEDLTVDWVRQPPVPAIKHALTAELARMVGAMHRGGVNHRDCYLCHFLLHTDRPITAGSLKLSVIDLHRAQVRPVIPSRWRNKDLSALYYSALEIGLTSRDKLRFLKTYFQQPLRQILAEQAALLGKLERKAARLYERKQRYGDAL
;
A
#
# COMPACT_ATOMS: atom_id res chain seq x y z
N MET A 1 -22.73 -10.97 -10.14
CA MET A 1 -22.21 -9.59 -10.24
C MET A 1 -22.16 -9.02 -8.83
N LYS A 2 -21.11 -8.29 -8.47
CA LYS A 2 -21.04 -7.50 -7.24
C LYS A 2 -21.05 -6.03 -7.61
N LEU A 3 -21.87 -5.22 -6.95
CA LEU A 3 -21.92 -3.79 -7.15
C LEU A 3 -22.23 -3.14 -5.80
N ILE A 4 -21.38 -2.22 -5.38
CA ILE A 4 -21.50 -1.46 -4.14
C ILE A 4 -21.26 0.00 -4.52
N LEU A 5 -22.26 0.86 -4.29
CA LEU A 5 -22.19 2.28 -4.59
C LEU A 5 -22.54 3.06 -3.32
N ALA A 6 -21.66 4.00 -2.97
CA ALA A 6 -21.91 5.05 -1.99
C ALA A 6 -22.02 6.40 -2.71
N GLU A 7 -22.41 7.45 -1.99
CA GLU A 7 -22.43 8.79 -2.55
C GLU A 7 -21.02 9.26 -2.95
N PRO A 8 -20.89 10.08 -4.01
CA PRO A 8 -21.95 10.60 -4.87
C PRO A 8 -22.38 9.62 -5.98
N PHE A 9 -21.63 8.54 -6.20
CA PHE A 9 -21.82 7.63 -7.33
C PHE A 9 -23.13 6.85 -7.27
N LYS A 10 -23.66 6.61 -6.07
CA LYS A 10 -24.97 5.98 -5.88
C LYS A 10 -26.10 6.81 -6.52
N SER A 11 -26.12 8.12 -6.27
CA SER A 11 -27.09 9.02 -6.89
C SER A 11 -26.77 9.28 -8.36
N LEU A 12 -25.50 9.50 -8.68
CA LEU A 12 -25.05 9.83 -10.03
C LEU A 12 -25.35 8.71 -11.05
N TRP A 13 -25.23 7.45 -10.63
CA TRP A 13 -25.45 6.28 -11.48
C TRP A 13 -26.81 5.60 -11.23
N ALA A 14 -27.73 6.26 -10.53
CA ALA A 14 -29.07 5.74 -10.31
C ALA A 14 -29.78 5.46 -11.66
N GLY A 15 -30.23 4.21 -11.84
CA GLY A 15 -30.88 3.77 -13.08
C GLY A 15 -29.95 3.61 -14.29
N ARG A 16 -28.62 3.70 -14.11
CA ARG A 16 -27.61 3.56 -15.18
C ARG A 16 -26.73 2.31 -14.98
N ASP A 17 -26.07 1.84 -16.04
CA ASP A 17 -25.04 0.81 -15.92
C ASP A 17 -23.75 1.44 -15.37
N ALA A 18 -23.47 1.20 -14.08
CA ALA A 18 -22.27 1.69 -13.41
C ALA A 18 -20.96 1.30 -14.13
N PHE A 19 -20.90 0.15 -14.81
CA PHE A 19 -19.72 -0.26 -15.58
C PHE A 19 -19.54 0.56 -16.86
N ALA A 20 -20.61 1.06 -17.45
CA ALA A 20 -20.54 2.00 -18.57
C ALA A 20 -20.23 3.42 -18.07
N GLU A 21 -20.81 3.83 -16.94
CA GLU A 21 -20.59 5.18 -16.39
C GLU A 21 -19.17 5.38 -15.86
N VAL A 22 -18.56 4.37 -15.20
CA VAL A 22 -17.18 4.48 -14.70
C VAL A 22 -16.18 4.67 -15.83
N GLU A 23 -16.44 4.12 -17.01
CA GLU A 23 -15.59 4.27 -18.20
C GLU A 23 -15.65 5.68 -18.79
N LYS A 24 -16.79 6.37 -18.61
CA LYS A 24 -17.02 7.74 -19.07
C LYS A 24 -16.34 8.77 -18.18
N LEU A 25 -15.88 8.40 -16.98
CA LEU A 25 -15.20 9.33 -16.09
C LEU A 25 -13.93 9.88 -16.76
N GLN A 26 -13.77 11.20 -16.64
CA GLN A 26 -12.66 11.98 -17.19
C GLN A 26 -11.84 12.60 -16.07
N GLY A 27 -10.60 12.99 -16.40
CA GLY A 27 -9.67 13.63 -15.48
C GLY A 27 -8.24 13.22 -15.79
N GLN A 28 -7.34 13.43 -14.83
CA GLN A 28 -5.92 13.16 -15.01
C GLN A 28 -5.68 11.64 -15.03
N VAL A 29 -5.15 11.13 -16.14
CA VAL A 29 -4.80 9.71 -16.29
C VAL A 29 -3.37 9.48 -15.79
N PHE A 30 -3.22 8.58 -14.82
CA PHE A 30 -1.92 8.18 -14.28
C PHE A 30 -1.36 6.93 -14.95
N ARG A 31 -2.24 6.05 -15.44
CA ARG A 31 -1.85 4.81 -16.10
C ARG A 31 -2.94 4.35 -17.05
N GLU A 32 -2.55 4.00 -18.27
CA GLU A 32 -3.44 3.43 -19.27
C GLU A 32 -2.74 2.28 -19.98
N LEU A 33 -3.27 1.08 -19.77
CA LEU A 33 -2.89 -0.17 -20.42
C LEU A 33 -4.17 -0.82 -20.94
N ALA A 34 -4.05 -1.71 -21.93
CA ALA A 34 -5.20 -2.39 -22.53
C ALA A 34 -6.21 -2.94 -21.49
N ALA A 35 -5.68 -3.54 -20.41
CA ALA A 35 -6.49 -4.14 -19.36
C ALA A 35 -6.61 -3.33 -18.06
N ARG A 36 -5.99 -2.14 -17.95
CA ARG A 36 -6.02 -1.33 -16.71
C ARG A 36 -5.97 0.17 -17.00
N ARG A 37 -6.92 0.91 -16.44
CA ARG A 37 -6.94 2.38 -16.46
C ARG A 37 -7.00 2.91 -15.03
N THR A 38 -6.11 3.84 -14.69
CA THR A 38 -6.11 4.55 -13.41
C THR A 38 -6.18 6.05 -13.69
N LEU A 39 -7.19 6.72 -13.16
CA LEU A 39 -7.35 8.17 -13.28
C LEU A 39 -7.76 8.82 -11.96
N ARG A 40 -7.54 10.12 -11.87
CA ARG A 40 -8.10 11.01 -10.86
C ARG A 40 -9.22 11.81 -11.51
N THR A 41 -10.42 11.77 -10.93
CA THR A 41 -11.60 12.48 -11.42
C THR A 41 -12.13 13.42 -10.35
N GLU A 42 -12.88 14.44 -10.76
CA GLU A 42 -13.58 15.36 -9.88
C GLU A 42 -15.09 15.15 -10.06
N VAL A 43 -15.80 15.04 -8.95
CA VAL A 43 -17.27 14.95 -8.90
C VAL A 43 -17.74 15.85 -7.77
N ASP A 44 -18.61 16.80 -8.08
CA ASP A 44 -19.18 17.76 -7.13
C ASP A 44 -18.14 18.46 -6.24
N GLY A 45 -17.01 18.89 -6.84
CA GLY A 45 -15.93 19.57 -6.12
C GLY A 45 -15.07 18.67 -5.23
N ARG A 46 -15.26 17.35 -5.27
CA ARG A 46 -14.45 16.35 -4.56
C ARG A 46 -13.68 15.49 -5.54
N PHE A 47 -12.48 15.08 -5.14
CA PHE A 47 -11.60 14.28 -5.97
C PHE A 47 -11.61 12.80 -5.58
N TYR A 48 -11.50 11.96 -6.59
CA TYR A 48 -11.55 10.51 -6.46
C TYR A 48 -10.49 9.85 -7.34
N PHE A 49 -9.92 8.75 -6.85
CA PHE A 49 -9.12 7.84 -7.67
C PHE A 49 -9.96 6.69 -8.18
N VAL A 50 -9.92 6.48 -9.49
CA VAL A 50 -10.67 5.44 -10.19
C VAL A 50 -9.67 4.45 -10.77
N LYS A 51 -9.84 3.17 -10.45
CA LYS A 51 -9.06 2.06 -11.02
C LYS A 51 -10.01 1.11 -11.71
N ILE A 52 -9.90 1.00 -13.03
CA ILE A 52 -10.69 0.13 -13.89
C ILE A 52 -9.80 -1.02 -14.37
N HIS A 53 -10.29 -2.24 -14.26
CA HIS A 53 -9.64 -3.48 -14.67
C HIS A 53 -10.53 -4.21 -15.67
N ARG A 54 -9.99 -4.50 -16.84
CA ARG A 54 -10.64 -5.25 -17.92
C ARG A 54 -9.97 -6.61 -18.08
N GLY A 55 -10.57 -7.49 -18.88
CA GLY A 55 -10.03 -8.81 -19.15
C GLY A 55 -8.56 -8.77 -19.60
N ILE A 56 -7.70 -9.52 -18.91
CA ILE A 56 -6.26 -9.64 -19.25
C ILE A 56 -5.98 -10.80 -20.21
N GLY A 57 -6.97 -11.66 -20.49
CA GLY A 57 -6.81 -12.87 -21.31
C GLY A 57 -6.07 -14.01 -20.60
N TRP A 58 -6.26 -15.24 -21.07
CA TRP A 58 -5.62 -16.44 -20.50
C TRP A 58 -4.10 -16.46 -20.68
N GLY A 59 -3.56 -15.85 -21.74
CA GLY A 59 -2.13 -15.79 -21.97
C GLY A 59 -1.36 -15.09 -20.85
N GLU A 60 -1.86 -13.93 -20.39
CA GLU A 60 -1.24 -13.17 -19.30
C GLU A 60 -1.44 -13.85 -17.94
N ILE A 61 -2.57 -14.53 -17.73
CA ILE A 61 -2.79 -15.38 -16.55
C ILE A 61 -1.76 -16.50 -16.49
N LEU A 62 -1.65 -17.29 -17.56
CA LEU A 62 -0.76 -18.44 -17.62
C LEU A 62 0.71 -18.02 -17.49
N LYS A 63 1.12 -16.93 -18.15
CA LYS A 63 2.46 -16.34 -18.02
C LYS A 63 2.80 -15.98 -16.57
N ASN A 64 1.88 -15.34 -15.86
CA ASN A 64 2.08 -15.01 -14.45
C ASN A 64 2.17 -16.28 -13.59
N LEU A 65 1.30 -17.27 -13.82
CA LEU A 65 1.33 -18.54 -13.08
C LEU A 65 2.62 -19.34 -13.32
N ILE A 66 3.10 -19.45 -14.57
CA ILE A 66 4.37 -20.11 -14.92
C ILE A 66 5.56 -19.42 -14.24
N THR A 67 5.50 -18.10 -14.05
CA THR A 67 6.52 -17.33 -13.30
C THR A 67 6.27 -17.29 -11.79
N ALA A 68 5.37 -18.13 -11.26
CA ALA A 68 4.95 -18.20 -9.86
C ALA A 68 4.44 -16.85 -9.29
N LYS A 69 3.93 -15.97 -10.15
CA LYS A 69 3.29 -14.70 -9.80
C LYS A 69 1.77 -14.89 -9.87
N LEU A 70 1.08 -14.50 -8.80
CA LEU A 70 -0.38 -14.41 -8.85
C LEU A 70 -0.77 -13.18 -9.69
N PRO A 71 -1.56 -13.33 -10.76
CA PRO A 71 -2.04 -12.20 -11.54
C PRO A 71 -2.99 -11.33 -10.72
N VAL A 72 -2.98 -10.02 -10.99
CA VAL A 72 -3.99 -9.10 -10.46
C VAL A 72 -5.19 -9.17 -11.39
N LEU A 73 -6.15 -10.02 -11.03
CA LEU A 73 -7.32 -10.34 -11.87
C LEU A 73 -8.36 -9.21 -11.90
N GLY A 74 -8.36 -8.31 -10.92
CA GLY A 74 -9.34 -7.23 -10.84
C GLY A 74 -9.21 -6.40 -9.56
N ALA A 75 -10.19 -5.52 -9.35
CA ALA A 75 -10.26 -4.61 -8.21
C ALA A 75 -10.67 -5.27 -6.89
N GLY A 76 -11.14 -6.53 -6.91
CA GLY A 76 -11.66 -7.22 -5.72
C GLY A 76 -10.65 -7.40 -4.59
N GLN A 77 -9.36 -7.58 -4.91
CA GLN A 77 -8.28 -7.67 -3.91
C GLN A 77 -8.12 -6.35 -3.15
N GLU A 78 -8.08 -5.23 -3.89
CA GLU A 78 -7.97 -3.89 -3.31
C GLU A 78 -9.17 -3.56 -2.42
N TRP A 79 -10.38 -3.85 -2.92
CA TRP A 79 -11.61 -3.66 -2.16
C TRP A 79 -11.60 -4.45 -0.83
N GLN A 80 -11.27 -5.75 -0.88
CA GLN A 80 -11.20 -6.57 0.33
C GLN A 80 -10.15 -6.06 1.33
N ALA A 81 -8.99 -5.62 0.84
CA ALA A 81 -7.94 -5.07 1.68
C ALA A 81 -8.37 -3.76 2.35
N VAL A 82 -8.97 -2.83 1.60
CA VAL A 82 -9.53 -1.57 2.15
C VAL A 82 -10.54 -1.87 3.25
N GLN A 83 -11.52 -2.75 2.99
CA GLN A 83 -12.54 -3.10 3.98
C GLN A 83 -11.93 -3.73 5.23
N ARG A 84 -10.96 -4.64 5.07
CA ARG A 84 -10.30 -5.28 6.19
C ARG A 84 -9.49 -4.30 7.04
N LEU A 85 -8.73 -3.40 6.42
CA LEU A 85 -7.96 -2.38 7.14
C LEU A 85 -8.85 -1.42 7.92
N ARG A 86 -9.97 -0.99 7.33
CA ARG A 86 -10.96 -0.17 8.05
C ARG A 86 -11.54 -0.89 9.26
N ALA A 87 -11.84 -2.19 9.13
CA ALA A 87 -12.31 -3.00 10.26
C ALA A 87 -11.25 -3.22 11.36
N LEU A 88 -9.97 -2.99 11.05
CA LEU A 88 -8.85 -3.08 11.99
C LEU A 88 -8.42 -1.71 12.54
N ASP A 89 -9.14 -0.64 12.18
CA ASP A 89 -8.76 0.75 12.48
C ASP A 89 -7.33 1.09 12.03
N VAL A 90 -6.93 0.54 10.87
CA VAL A 90 -5.69 0.91 10.17
C VAL A 90 -6.07 1.92 9.09
N PRO A 91 -5.64 3.20 9.20
CA PRO A 91 -6.05 4.20 8.24
C PRO A 91 -5.57 3.89 6.81
N THR A 92 -6.50 4.00 5.87
CA THR A 92 -6.28 3.74 4.44
C THR A 92 -7.28 4.58 3.62
N MET A 93 -7.43 4.28 2.34
CA MET A 93 -8.38 4.91 1.43
C MET A 93 -9.84 4.59 1.82
N THR A 94 -10.78 5.46 1.48
CA THR A 94 -12.22 5.17 1.57
C THR A 94 -12.72 4.71 0.22
N GLY A 95 -13.16 3.45 0.10
CA GLY A 95 -13.84 2.97 -1.10
C GLY A 95 -15.29 3.46 -1.16
N VAL A 96 -15.65 4.17 -2.23
CA VAL A 96 -16.99 4.75 -2.44
C VAL A 96 -17.75 4.13 -3.61
N ALA A 97 -17.07 3.39 -4.49
CA ALA A 97 -17.74 2.54 -5.46
C ALA A 97 -16.89 1.30 -5.78
N PHE A 98 -17.55 0.17 -5.99
CA PHE A 98 -16.92 -1.08 -6.39
C PHE A 98 -17.86 -1.89 -7.26
N GLY A 99 -17.34 -2.41 -8.38
CA GLY A 99 -18.07 -3.28 -9.28
C GLY A 99 -17.21 -4.44 -9.75
N GLU A 100 -17.81 -5.62 -9.86
CA GLU A 100 -17.17 -6.82 -10.42
C GLU A 100 -18.20 -7.67 -11.19
N LYS A 101 -17.95 -7.89 -12.48
CA LYS A 101 -18.74 -8.75 -13.37
C LYS A 101 -17.85 -9.64 -14.25
N GLY A 102 -18.42 -10.74 -14.73
CA GLY A 102 -17.70 -11.80 -15.45
C GLY A 102 -17.23 -12.91 -14.51
N ARG A 103 -17.60 -14.16 -14.83
CA ARG A 103 -17.14 -15.38 -14.10
C ARG A 103 -15.80 -15.88 -14.62
N ASN A 104 -15.48 -15.61 -15.89
CA ASN A 104 -14.20 -15.97 -16.49
C ASN A 104 -13.13 -14.98 -15.98
N PRO A 105 -12.09 -15.43 -15.26
CA PRO A 105 -11.02 -14.54 -14.79
C PRO A 105 -10.25 -13.88 -15.95
N ALA A 106 -10.27 -14.46 -17.15
CA ALA A 106 -9.65 -13.86 -18.32
C ALA A 106 -10.43 -12.66 -18.91
N ASP A 107 -11.75 -12.59 -18.66
CA ASP A 107 -12.67 -11.57 -19.19
C ASP A 107 -13.38 -10.78 -18.08
N GLN A 108 -12.82 -10.80 -16.87
CA GLN A 108 -13.40 -10.11 -15.73
C GLN A 108 -13.32 -8.59 -15.93
N HIS A 109 -14.44 -7.90 -15.74
CA HIS A 109 -14.48 -6.43 -15.70
C HIS A 109 -14.79 -6.00 -14.26
N SER A 110 -13.90 -5.22 -13.68
CA SER A 110 -14.07 -4.68 -12.34
C SER A 110 -13.55 -3.26 -12.22
N PHE A 111 -14.06 -2.53 -11.24
CA PHE A 111 -13.57 -1.20 -10.90
C PHE A 111 -13.64 -0.97 -9.39
N ILE A 112 -12.80 -0.06 -8.91
CA ILE A 112 -12.88 0.53 -7.58
C ILE A 112 -12.69 2.04 -7.69
N VAL A 113 -13.51 2.78 -6.95
CA VAL A 113 -13.39 4.23 -6.79
C VAL A 113 -13.14 4.52 -5.32
N THR A 114 -12.10 5.29 -5.03
CA THR A 114 -11.76 5.72 -3.68
C THR A 114 -11.74 7.24 -3.56
N GLU A 115 -12.11 7.78 -2.41
CA GLU A 115 -11.86 9.18 -2.07
C GLU A 115 -10.36 9.49 -2.20
N GLU A 116 -10.03 10.70 -2.68
CA GLU A 116 -8.67 11.20 -2.62
C GLU A 116 -8.25 11.46 -1.17
N LEU A 117 -7.00 11.12 -0.85
CA LEU A 117 -6.35 11.55 0.37
C LEU A 117 -5.57 12.83 0.07
N ALA A 118 -5.98 13.97 0.62
CA ALA A 118 -5.29 15.25 0.46
C ALA A 118 -5.61 16.21 1.62
N PRO A 119 -4.70 17.13 1.98
CA PRO A 119 -3.30 17.21 1.53
C PRO A 119 -2.42 16.14 2.21
N ILE A 120 -1.46 15.60 1.47
CA ILE A 120 -0.60 14.50 1.90
C ILE A 120 0.83 14.67 1.41
N ILE A 121 1.77 13.97 2.05
CA ILE A 121 3.13 13.72 1.56
C ILE A 121 3.48 12.25 1.78
N SER A 122 4.14 11.60 0.82
CA SER A 122 4.60 10.23 1.03
C SER A 122 5.76 10.20 2.04
N LEU A 123 5.93 9.11 2.77
CA LEU A 123 7.09 9.00 3.67
C LEU A 123 8.42 8.95 2.92
N GLU A 124 8.42 8.50 1.65
CA GLU A 124 9.62 8.57 0.80
C GLU A 124 10.01 10.03 0.55
N ASP A 125 9.06 10.86 0.07
CA ASP A 125 9.31 12.28 -0.19
C ASP A 125 9.64 13.06 1.09
N LEU A 126 8.95 12.77 2.19
CA LEU A 126 9.21 13.40 3.49
C LEU A 126 10.64 13.13 4.00
N THR A 127 11.20 11.98 3.63
CA THR A 127 12.48 11.49 4.17
C THR A 127 13.67 11.72 3.25
N VAL A 128 13.45 12.27 2.05
CA VAL A 128 14.46 12.43 0.99
C VAL A 128 15.72 13.15 1.49
N ASP A 129 15.56 14.18 2.32
CA ASP A 129 16.67 14.99 2.83
C ASP A 129 17.08 14.65 4.26
N TRP A 130 16.55 13.60 4.89
CA TRP A 130 16.80 13.31 6.31
C TRP A 130 18.26 13.08 6.67
N VAL A 131 19.09 12.63 5.72
CA VAL A 131 20.53 12.48 5.93
C VAL A 131 21.21 13.84 6.04
N ARG A 132 20.82 14.80 5.21
CA ARG A 132 21.40 16.15 5.16
C ARG A 132 20.78 17.07 6.22
N GLN A 133 19.49 16.93 6.46
CA GLN A 133 18.69 17.71 7.39
C GLN A 133 17.88 16.76 8.28
N PRO A 134 18.50 16.21 9.35
CA PRO A 134 17.82 15.28 10.24
C PRO A 134 16.59 15.91 10.89
N PRO A 135 15.45 15.20 10.94
CA PRO A 135 14.26 15.71 11.60
C PRO A 135 14.46 15.80 13.12
N VAL A 136 13.58 16.55 13.79
CA VAL A 136 13.51 16.56 15.25
C VAL A 136 13.36 15.12 15.77
N PRO A 137 14.18 14.66 16.73
CA PRO A 137 14.16 13.27 17.19
C PRO A 137 12.78 12.78 17.65
N ALA A 138 12.00 13.64 18.31
CA ALA A 138 10.65 13.30 18.75
C ALA A 138 9.72 12.95 17.55
N ILE A 139 9.82 13.70 16.45
CA ILE A 139 9.05 13.44 15.22
C ILE A 139 9.51 12.13 14.58
N LYS A 140 10.83 11.91 14.45
CA LYS A 140 11.39 10.66 13.91
C LYS A 140 10.90 9.45 14.69
N HIS A 141 10.94 9.52 16.02
CA HIS A 141 10.49 8.43 16.89
C HIS A 141 8.99 8.19 16.77
N ALA A 142 8.17 9.25 16.74
CA ALA A 142 6.73 9.12 16.62
C ALA A 142 6.31 8.56 15.25
N LEU A 143 6.93 9.00 14.15
CA LEU A 143 6.72 8.43 12.81
C LEU A 143 7.13 6.95 12.76
N THR A 144 8.28 6.61 13.34
CA THR A 144 8.76 5.21 13.40
C THR A 144 7.77 4.33 14.18
N ALA A 145 7.25 4.83 15.30
CA ALA A 145 6.29 4.12 16.12
C ALA A 145 4.94 3.95 15.40
N GLU A 146 4.43 5.00 14.76
CA GLU A 146 3.15 4.95 14.05
C GLU A 146 3.20 4.03 12.83
N LEU A 147 4.27 4.11 12.03
CA LEU A 147 4.51 3.19 10.93
C LEU A 147 4.60 1.73 11.41
N ALA A 148 5.36 1.47 12.48
CA ALA A 148 5.47 0.13 13.07
C ALA A 148 4.13 -0.39 13.60
N ARG A 149 3.32 0.48 14.22
CA ARG A 149 1.98 0.16 14.71
C ARG A 149 1.06 -0.22 13.56
N MET A 150 0.99 0.60 12.51
CA MET A 150 0.15 0.34 11.33
C MET A 150 0.52 -0.96 10.63
N VAL A 151 1.81 -1.17 10.34
CA VAL A 151 2.28 -2.39 9.66
C VAL A 151 2.07 -3.63 10.54
N GLY A 152 2.29 -3.50 11.85
CA GLY A 152 2.00 -4.56 12.83
C GLY A 152 0.52 -4.92 12.89
N ALA A 153 -0.36 -3.91 12.96
CA ALA A 153 -1.82 -4.09 12.99
C ALA A 153 -2.33 -4.71 11.68
N MET A 154 -1.83 -4.23 10.53
CA MET A 154 -2.10 -4.81 9.21
C MET A 154 -1.76 -6.30 9.19
N HIS A 155 -0.54 -6.66 9.60
CA HIS A 155 -0.06 -8.05 9.59
C HIS A 155 -0.80 -8.95 10.58
N ARG A 156 -0.97 -8.52 11.84
CA ARG A 156 -1.73 -9.28 12.86
C ARG A 156 -3.20 -9.43 12.48
N GLY A 157 -3.77 -8.41 11.84
CA GLY A 157 -5.12 -8.42 11.31
C GLY A 157 -5.30 -9.24 10.02
N GLY A 158 -4.25 -9.90 9.55
CA GLY A 158 -4.35 -10.85 8.45
C GLY A 158 -4.22 -10.23 7.05
N VAL A 159 -3.68 -9.01 6.95
CA VAL A 159 -3.43 -8.33 5.68
C VAL A 159 -1.92 -8.26 5.44
N ASN A 160 -1.47 -8.63 4.24
CA ASN A 160 -0.10 -8.35 3.79
C ASN A 160 -0.15 -7.53 2.50
N HIS A 161 0.63 -6.45 2.43
CA HIS A 161 0.61 -5.43 1.39
C HIS A 161 1.19 -5.91 0.05
N ARG A 162 2.26 -6.72 0.10
CA ARG A 162 3.10 -7.18 -1.03
C ARG A 162 4.00 -6.14 -1.69
N ASP A 163 3.62 -4.87 -1.61
CA ASP A 163 4.37 -3.70 -2.08
C ASP A 163 4.56 -2.70 -0.94
N CYS A 164 5.01 -3.18 0.23
CA CYS A 164 5.05 -2.40 1.48
C CYS A 164 6.26 -1.43 1.52
N TYR A 165 6.25 -0.35 0.72
CA TYR A 165 7.34 0.62 0.64
C TYR A 165 6.96 1.95 1.33
N LEU A 166 7.95 2.79 1.68
CA LEU A 166 7.69 4.09 2.33
C LEU A 166 6.79 5.01 1.50
N CYS A 167 6.91 5.00 0.17
CA CYS A 167 6.05 5.80 -0.71
C CYS A 167 4.55 5.46 -0.62
N HIS A 168 4.20 4.28 -0.09
CA HIS A 168 2.83 3.83 0.12
C HIS A 168 2.24 4.22 1.47
N PHE A 169 3.03 4.86 2.34
CA PHE A 169 2.56 5.43 3.59
C PHE A 169 2.53 6.94 3.45
N LEU A 170 1.34 7.52 3.58
CA LEU A 170 1.09 8.94 3.34
C LEU A 170 0.83 9.64 4.66
N LEU A 171 1.62 10.66 4.96
CA LEU A 171 1.40 11.56 6.08
C LEU A 171 0.41 12.65 5.67
N HIS A 172 -0.65 12.80 6.46
CA HIS A 172 -1.60 13.89 6.28
C HIS A 172 -0.98 15.21 6.75
N THR A 173 -1.08 16.24 5.91
CA THR A 173 -0.46 17.56 6.13
C THR A 173 -1.48 18.67 6.31
N ASP A 174 -2.74 18.32 6.61
CA ASP A 174 -3.81 19.26 6.97
C ASP A 174 -3.55 19.97 8.30
N ARG A 175 -2.59 19.46 9.09
CA ARG A 175 -2.17 20.01 10.38
C ARG A 175 -0.64 20.07 10.46
N PRO A 176 -0.09 20.95 11.31
CA PRO A 176 1.34 20.95 11.60
C PRO A 176 1.84 19.56 12.05
N ILE A 177 2.98 19.16 11.51
CA ILE A 177 3.63 17.90 11.83
C ILE A 177 4.27 18.02 13.21
N THR A 178 3.64 17.41 14.21
CA THR A 178 4.18 17.31 15.58
C THR A 178 4.17 15.86 16.03
N ALA A 179 4.98 15.50 17.02
CA ALA A 179 5.06 14.13 17.52
C ALA A 179 3.71 13.56 18.04
N GLY A 180 2.76 14.42 18.42
CA GLY A 180 1.44 14.01 18.93
C GLY A 180 0.30 14.07 17.91
N SER A 181 0.53 14.60 16.71
CA SER A 181 -0.52 14.85 15.69
C SER A 181 -0.31 14.08 14.39
N LEU A 182 0.60 13.11 14.36
CA LEU A 182 0.90 12.34 13.15
C LEU A 182 -0.28 11.44 12.77
N LYS A 183 -0.73 11.56 11.52
CA LYS A 183 -1.73 10.67 10.92
C LYS A 183 -1.17 10.12 9.63
N LEU A 184 -0.99 8.81 9.59
CA LEU A 184 -0.54 8.09 8.40
C LEU A 184 -1.71 7.31 7.79
N SER A 185 -1.75 7.21 6.48
CA SER A 185 -2.62 6.28 5.73
C SER A 185 -1.79 5.39 4.82
N VAL A 186 -2.14 4.11 4.71
CA VAL A 186 -1.53 3.19 3.74
C VAL A 186 -2.37 3.12 2.45
N ILE A 187 -1.72 3.10 1.28
CA ILE A 187 -2.37 3.08 -0.04
C ILE A 187 -1.81 2.00 -0.98
N ASP A 188 -2.40 1.88 -2.16
CA ASP A 188 -1.98 0.96 -3.22
C ASP A 188 -2.09 -0.53 -2.87
N LEU A 189 -3.27 -0.91 -2.39
CA LEU A 189 -3.57 -2.26 -1.92
C LEU A 189 -3.95 -3.23 -3.05
N HIS A 190 -3.65 -2.89 -4.30
CA HIS A 190 -4.06 -3.65 -5.49
C HIS A 190 -3.51 -5.09 -5.55
N ARG A 191 -2.41 -5.36 -4.82
CA ARG A 191 -1.81 -6.69 -4.67
C ARG A 191 -1.88 -7.22 -3.24
N ALA A 192 -2.50 -6.47 -2.34
CA ALA A 192 -2.63 -6.87 -0.96
C ALA A 192 -3.45 -8.15 -0.85
N GLN A 193 -3.11 -8.97 0.13
CA GLN A 193 -3.79 -10.24 0.38
C GLN A 193 -4.40 -10.22 1.76
N VAL A 194 -5.66 -10.65 1.84
CA VAL A 194 -6.41 -10.76 3.09
C VAL A 194 -6.60 -12.23 3.43
N ARG A 195 -6.32 -12.59 4.68
CA ARG A 195 -6.39 -13.96 5.23
C ARG A 195 -6.76 -13.89 6.71
N PRO A 196 -7.19 -14.99 7.35
CA PRO A 196 -7.32 -15.02 8.81
C PRO A 196 -5.98 -14.78 9.51
N VAL A 197 -4.91 -15.41 9.01
CA VAL A 197 -3.53 -15.26 9.50
C VAL A 197 -2.59 -15.22 8.30
N ILE A 198 -1.65 -14.27 8.28
CA ILE A 198 -0.66 -14.20 7.20
C ILE A 198 0.49 -15.20 7.44
N PRO A 199 0.89 -15.97 6.41
CA PRO A 199 2.11 -16.75 6.47
C PRO A 199 3.35 -15.89 6.73
N SER A 200 4.31 -16.42 7.51
CA SER A 200 5.56 -15.73 7.85
C SER A 200 6.32 -15.23 6.62
N ARG A 201 6.27 -15.97 5.50
CA ARG A 201 6.91 -15.55 4.23
C ARG A 201 6.40 -14.19 3.74
N TRP A 202 5.11 -13.91 3.87
CA TRP A 202 4.50 -12.68 3.36
C TRP A 202 4.77 -11.51 4.30
N ARG A 203 4.62 -11.75 5.61
CA ARG A 203 5.06 -10.83 6.66
C ARG A 203 6.52 -10.39 6.44
N ASN A 204 7.40 -11.36 6.25
CA ASN A 204 8.84 -11.12 6.08
C ASN A 204 9.13 -10.43 4.74
N LYS A 205 8.36 -10.71 3.68
CA LYS A 205 8.46 -9.99 2.40
C LYS A 205 8.13 -8.51 2.58
N ASP A 206 7.04 -8.19 3.26
CA ASP A 206 6.63 -6.79 3.48
C ASP A 206 7.64 -6.04 4.35
N LEU A 207 8.09 -6.66 5.45
CA LEU A 207 9.17 -6.08 6.27
C LEU A 207 10.47 -5.89 5.47
N SER A 208 10.77 -6.78 4.53
CA SER A 208 11.93 -6.62 3.64
C SER A 208 11.77 -5.47 2.66
N ALA A 209 10.56 -5.29 2.10
CA ALA A 209 10.26 -4.18 1.19
C ALA A 209 10.35 -2.85 1.92
N LEU A 210 9.78 -2.77 3.12
CA LEU A 210 9.76 -1.56 3.93
C LEU A 210 11.17 -1.16 4.37
N TYR A 211 11.93 -2.13 4.88
CA TYR A 211 13.31 -1.88 5.29
C TYR A 211 14.16 -1.43 4.09
N TYR A 212 13.94 -2.03 2.92
CA TYR A 212 14.64 -1.65 1.70
C TYR A 212 14.37 -0.20 1.28
N SER A 213 13.10 0.24 1.27
CA SER A 213 12.77 1.64 0.96
C SER A 213 13.28 2.66 1.99
N ALA A 214 13.79 2.21 3.13
CA ALA A 214 14.26 3.06 4.22
C ALA A 214 15.78 3.00 4.43
N LEU A 215 16.55 2.39 3.52
CA LEU A 215 18.00 2.23 3.71
C LEU A 215 18.77 3.55 3.67
N GLU A 216 18.30 4.51 2.88
CA GLU A 216 19.05 5.73 2.56
C GLU A 216 18.62 6.95 3.37
N ILE A 217 17.69 6.79 4.32
CA ILE A 217 17.12 7.89 5.11
C ILE A 217 17.85 8.14 6.44
N GLY A 218 19.02 7.51 6.64
CA GLY A 218 19.82 7.67 7.86
C GLY A 218 19.20 7.02 9.11
N LEU A 219 18.64 5.81 8.98
CA LEU A 219 18.15 5.05 10.14
C LEU A 219 19.32 4.51 10.99
N THR A 220 19.31 4.82 12.29
CA THR A 220 20.27 4.26 13.25
C THR A 220 19.84 2.87 13.70
N SER A 221 20.76 2.09 14.29
CA SER A 221 20.41 0.80 14.93
C SER A 221 19.32 0.96 16.00
N ARG A 222 19.31 2.08 16.73
CA ARG A 222 18.28 2.38 17.74
C ARG A 222 16.91 2.62 17.11
N ASP A 223 16.85 3.26 15.94
CA ASP A 223 15.59 3.48 15.20
C ASP A 223 15.00 2.15 14.72
N LYS A 224 15.86 1.27 14.17
CA LYS A 224 15.47 -0.10 13.79
C LYS A 224 14.93 -0.88 14.99
N LEU A 225 15.62 -0.82 16.14
CA LEU A 225 15.16 -1.48 17.36
C LEU A 225 13.82 -0.92 17.88
N ARG A 226 13.61 0.41 17.82
CA ARG A 226 12.32 1.03 18.17
C ARG A 226 11.20 0.51 17.28
N PHE A 227 11.43 0.46 15.96
CA PHE A 227 10.49 -0.13 15.01
C PHE A 227 10.15 -1.57 15.40
N LEU A 228 11.16 -2.42 15.62
CA LEU A 228 10.97 -3.82 15.96
C LEU A 228 10.17 -4.00 17.26
N LYS A 229 10.49 -3.24 18.31
CA LYS A 229 9.78 -3.29 19.59
C LYS A 229 8.29 -2.98 19.41
N THR A 230 7.96 -1.90 18.71
CA THR A 230 6.56 -1.50 18.47
C THR A 230 5.84 -2.47 17.52
N TYR A 231 6.53 -2.91 16.47
CA TYR A 231 5.96 -3.81 15.48
C TYR A 231 5.63 -5.19 16.08
N PHE A 232 6.57 -5.81 16.81
CA PHE A 232 6.36 -7.14 17.41
C PHE A 232 5.59 -7.10 18.73
N GLN A 233 5.51 -5.94 19.42
CA GLN A 233 4.87 -5.78 20.73
C GLN A 233 5.45 -6.73 21.80
N GLN A 234 6.77 -6.92 21.77
CA GLN A 234 7.50 -7.85 22.63
C GLN A 234 8.80 -7.20 23.18
N PRO A 235 9.40 -7.74 24.25
CA PRO A 235 10.72 -7.34 24.70
C PRO A 235 11.78 -7.54 23.61
N LEU A 236 12.68 -6.56 23.44
CA LEU A 236 13.72 -6.60 22.41
C LEU A 236 14.58 -7.86 22.48
N ARG A 237 14.95 -8.31 23.68
CA ARG A 237 15.74 -9.53 23.87
C ARG A 237 15.06 -10.75 23.22
N GLN A 238 13.75 -10.89 23.42
CA GLN A 238 12.97 -11.98 22.84
C GLN A 238 12.89 -11.86 21.32
N ILE A 239 12.60 -10.66 20.80
CA ILE A 239 12.54 -10.40 19.35
C ILE A 239 13.87 -10.77 18.68
N LEU A 240 14.99 -10.32 19.25
CA LEU A 240 16.32 -10.56 18.70
C LEU A 240 16.68 -12.05 18.70
N ALA A 241 16.24 -12.81 19.70
CA ALA A 241 16.44 -14.26 19.76
C ALA A 241 15.55 -15.01 18.75
N GLU A 242 14.23 -14.78 18.79
CA GLU A 242 13.25 -15.52 17.98
C GLU A 242 13.29 -15.15 16.49
N GLN A 243 13.60 -13.89 16.17
CA GLN A 243 13.60 -13.37 14.80
C GLN A 243 15.02 -13.23 14.23
N ALA A 244 16.05 -13.76 14.88
CA ALA A 244 17.45 -13.68 14.45
C ALA A 244 17.64 -14.04 12.96
N ALA A 245 17.01 -15.12 12.51
CA ALA A 245 17.09 -15.57 11.11
C ALA A 245 16.46 -14.58 10.12
N LEU A 246 15.35 -13.93 10.50
CA LEU A 246 14.72 -12.88 9.70
C LEU A 246 15.62 -11.64 9.64
N LEU A 247 16.06 -11.15 10.80
CA LEU A 247 16.88 -9.94 10.91
C LEU A 247 18.21 -10.10 10.14
N GLY A 248 18.87 -11.24 10.27
CA GLY A 248 20.08 -11.56 9.51
C GLY A 248 19.83 -11.70 8.00
N LYS A 249 18.62 -12.06 7.55
CA LYS A 249 18.26 -12.03 6.12
C LYS A 249 18.00 -10.61 5.63
N LEU A 250 17.34 -9.78 6.44
CA LEU A 250 17.08 -8.37 6.12
C LEU A 250 18.39 -7.60 5.95
N GLU A 251 19.32 -7.72 6.91
CA GLU A 251 20.61 -7.03 6.85
C GLU A 251 21.47 -7.50 5.68
N ARG A 252 21.56 -8.81 5.42
CA ARG A 252 22.31 -9.32 4.24
C ARG A 252 21.71 -8.84 2.91
N LYS A 253 20.38 -8.78 2.82
CA LYS A 253 19.71 -8.32 1.60
C LYS A 253 19.94 -6.82 1.39
N ALA A 254 19.87 -6.03 2.46
CA ALA A 254 20.19 -4.60 2.43
C ALA A 254 21.64 -4.36 1.99
N ALA A 255 22.61 -5.07 2.58
CA ALA A 255 24.03 -4.96 2.22
C ALA A 255 24.29 -5.26 0.73
N ARG A 256 23.74 -6.36 0.21
CA ARG A 256 23.89 -6.72 -1.23
C ARG A 256 23.33 -5.67 -2.18
N LEU A 257 22.22 -5.04 -1.82
CA LEU A 257 21.60 -4.02 -2.66
C LEU A 257 22.39 -2.72 -2.61
N TYR A 258 22.90 -2.36 -1.43
CA TYR A 258 23.81 -1.23 -1.27
C TYR A 258 25.11 -1.41 -2.07
N GLU A 259 25.72 -2.60 -2.01
CA GLU A 259 26.89 -2.95 -2.83
C GLU A 259 26.59 -2.88 -4.34
N ARG A 260 25.41 -3.34 -4.76
CA ARG A 260 25.01 -3.29 -6.17
C ARG A 260 24.84 -1.84 -6.64
N LYS A 261 24.23 -0.98 -5.83
CA LYS A 261 24.08 0.45 -6.13
C LYS A 261 25.43 1.15 -6.23
N GLN A 262 26.36 0.87 -5.30
CA GLN A 262 27.73 1.40 -5.39
C GLN A 262 28.48 0.96 -6.66
N ARG A 263 28.20 -0.26 -7.16
CA ARG A 263 28.84 -0.77 -8.39
C ARG A 263 28.25 -0.23 -9.69
N TYR A 264 26.95 0.11 -9.73
CA TYR A 264 26.26 0.48 -10.97
C TYR A 264 25.68 1.92 -10.97
N GLY A 265 25.82 2.67 -9.88
CA GLY A 265 25.22 4.00 -9.72
C GLY A 265 23.69 3.96 -9.60
N ASP A 266 23.04 5.13 -9.73
CA ASP A 266 21.57 5.27 -9.83
C ASP A 266 21.02 4.83 -11.20
N ALA A 267 21.85 4.24 -12.07
CA ALA A 267 21.44 3.75 -13.38
C ALA A 267 20.66 2.43 -13.27
N LEU A 268 19.43 2.51 -12.77
CA LEU A 268 18.37 1.51 -12.91
C LEU A 268 17.03 2.19 -13.20
#